data_AF-A0A1J4ULL3-F1
#
_entry.id   AF-A0A1J4ULL3-F1
#
_cell.length_a   1.000
_cell.length_b   1.000
_cell.length_c   1.000
_cell.angle_alpha   90.00
_cell.angle_beta   90.00
_cell.angle_gamma   90.00
#
_symmetry.space_group_name_H-M   'P 1'
#
loop_
_entity.id
_entity.type
_entity.pdbx_description
1 polymer ?
#
loop_
_entity_poly.entity_id
_entity_poly.type
_entity_poly.pdbx_seq_one_letter_code
_entity_poly.pdbx_strand_id
1 'polypeptide(L)'
;MALELIEVALFAILFGVDAYGYAKLKESEREIERIERKQELGMMDRIRETKEIAADNNALLRSGHRNYSENVTFTKNQIEGGEDMDRAALMRIEKLEHELENVKYEKAPTASPELQSSLDSIEKDVADLRDDHSTLKDRFASIEDDHSSINERLSSVEHDVAELQAISARVDAIESRVDTASVDEREAIEARIAEVEKTLIEKVSSESNDKVLEKFKETYKRINDLKNRLATTEQDLASHMGETPVSEATIMQRMDDADAKLAKQIESSVKKVEETATKAANATERKLSKATSEAAATAEAAVKTAKKAASDASSNRKAVEAVEKTAKKAVVEAESNKKAVVKVEATAKKAVADAAKASRTTVVAKAPARLARKAAAKANTRKPAARKTVAKKPARAAPKRAAKSERETRVIVETVGANETTIKS
;
A
#
# COMPACT_ATOMS: atom_id res chain seq x y z
N MET A 1 -6.48 -7.49 27.98
CA MET A 1 -6.14 -6.44 28.98
C MET A 1 -4.84 -6.69 29.73
N ALA A 2 -4.74 -7.60 30.72
CA ALA A 2 -3.48 -7.73 31.50
C ALA A 2 -2.28 -8.21 30.65
N LEU A 3 -2.49 -9.18 29.76
CA LEU A 3 -1.48 -9.64 28.80
C LEU A 3 -1.07 -8.55 27.79
N GLU A 4 -2.04 -7.77 27.30
CA GLU A 4 -1.76 -6.66 26.39
C GLU A 4 -0.95 -5.54 27.05
N LEU A 5 -1.16 -5.29 28.35
CA LEU A 5 -0.39 -4.33 29.13
C LEU A 5 1.07 -4.77 29.31
N ILE A 6 1.29 -6.08 29.47
CA ILE A 6 2.64 -6.66 29.58
C ILE A 6 3.37 -6.59 28.23
N GLU A 7 2.68 -6.86 27.13
CA GLU A 7 3.22 -6.71 25.78
C GLU A 7 3.63 -5.27 25.48
N VAL A 8 2.75 -4.29 25.75
CA VAL A 8 3.03 -2.86 25.54
C VAL A 8 4.26 -2.41 26.36
N ALA A 9 4.36 -2.88 27.60
CA ALA A 9 5.48 -2.55 28.48
C ALA A 9 6.80 -3.16 27.98
N LEU A 10 6.80 -4.43 27.54
CA LEU A 10 7.98 -5.10 26.99
C LEU A 10 8.43 -4.44 25.68
N PHE A 11 7.48 -4.07 24.80
CA PHE A 11 7.78 -3.42 23.53
C PHE A 11 8.37 -2.00 23.73
N ALA A 12 7.82 -1.24 24.68
CA ALA A 12 8.35 0.08 25.04
C ALA A 12 9.77 0.01 25.62
N ILE A 13 10.05 -1.01 26.44
CA ILE A 13 11.38 -1.24 27.01
C ILE A 13 12.38 -1.67 25.93
N LEU A 14 11.99 -2.54 25.00
CA LEU A 14 12.87 -3.10 23.98
C LEU A 14 13.22 -2.10 22.86
N PHE A 15 12.29 -1.24 22.46
CA PHE A 15 12.48 -0.37 21.30
C PHE A 15 12.64 1.11 21.64
N GLY A 16 12.56 1.48 22.92
CA GLY A 16 12.66 2.89 23.35
C GLY A 16 11.53 3.77 22.81
N VAL A 17 10.46 3.16 22.30
CA VAL A 17 9.25 3.85 21.86
C VAL A 17 8.40 4.07 23.10
N ASP A 18 8.13 5.33 23.39
CA ASP A 18 7.20 5.73 24.44
C ASP A 18 5.85 5.05 24.25
N ALA A 19 5.24 4.56 25.34
CA ALA A 19 3.98 3.79 25.31
C ALA A 19 2.85 4.47 24.51
N TYR A 20 2.94 5.80 24.36
CA TYR A 20 2.10 6.61 23.50
C TYR A 20 2.22 6.26 22.00
N GLY A 21 3.43 6.06 21.49
CA GLY A 21 3.68 5.68 20.10
C GLY A 21 3.09 4.31 19.76
N TYR A 22 3.24 3.33 20.66
CA TYR A 22 2.66 1.99 20.49
C TYR A 22 1.12 2.02 20.53
N ALA A 23 0.54 2.79 21.44
CA ALA A 23 -0.92 2.96 21.52
C ALA A 23 -1.50 3.55 20.23
N LYS A 24 -0.84 4.56 19.65
CA LYS A 24 -1.22 5.13 18.34
C LYS A 24 -1.12 4.12 17.21
N LEU A 25 -0.08 3.28 17.21
CA LEU A 25 0.10 2.25 16.18
C LEU A 25 -1.03 1.22 16.23
N LYS A 26 -1.37 0.73 17.43
CA LYS A 26 -2.48 -0.21 17.67
C LYS A 26 -3.86 0.42 17.40
N GLU A 27 -3.97 1.74 17.48
CA GLU A 27 -5.17 2.46 17.09
C GLU A 27 -5.28 2.57 15.57
N SER A 28 -4.18 2.85 14.86
CA SER A 28 -4.16 2.86 13.40
C SER A 28 -4.44 1.48 12.79
N GLU A 29 -3.94 0.41 13.39
CA GLU A 29 -4.23 -0.97 12.95
C GLU A 29 -5.73 -1.30 13.06
N ARG A 30 -6.35 -0.92 14.17
CA ARG A 30 -7.81 -1.05 14.36
C ARG A 30 -8.61 -0.18 13.39
N GLU A 31 -8.10 0.99 13.02
CA GLU A 31 -8.72 1.87 12.02
C GLU A 31 -8.68 1.22 10.63
N ILE A 32 -7.55 0.62 10.26
CA ILE A 32 -7.36 -0.14 9.00
C ILE A 32 -8.34 -1.32 8.95
N GLU A 33 -8.40 -2.15 9.99
CA GLU A 33 -9.36 -3.26 10.03
C GLU A 33 -10.82 -2.79 9.89
N ARG A 34 -11.19 -1.64 10.50
CA ARG A 34 -12.54 -1.08 10.34
C ARG A 34 -12.81 -0.63 8.91
N ILE A 35 -11.82 -0.08 8.22
CA ILE A 35 -11.94 0.35 6.82
C ILE A 35 -12.09 -0.87 5.91
N GLU A 36 -11.26 -1.90 6.10
CA GLU A 36 -11.33 -3.15 5.33
C GLU A 36 -12.70 -3.83 5.50
N ARG A 37 -13.18 -4.01 6.73
CA ARG A 37 -14.53 -4.59 6.95
C ARG A 37 -15.64 -3.76 6.32
N LYS A 38 -15.55 -2.43 6.34
CA LYS A 38 -16.53 -1.56 5.66
C LYS A 38 -16.49 -1.74 4.14
N GLN A 39 -15.31 -1.91 3.56
CA GLN A 39 -15.16 -2.19 2.13
C GLN A 39 -15.70 -3.57 1.76
N GLU A 40 -15.43 -4.59 2.57
CA GLU A 40 -15.97 -5.95 2.39
C GLU A 40 -17.50 -5.97 2.47
N LEU A 41 -18.10 -5.32 3.49
CA LEU A 41 -19.55 -5.18 3.58
C LEU A 41 -20.13 -4.45 2.36
N GLY A 42 -19.51 -3.35 1.94
CA GLY A 42 -19.95 -2.60 0.77
C GLY A 42 -19.79 -3.37 -0.55
N MET A 43 -18.85 -4.31 -0.64
CA MET A 43 -18.76 -5.24 -1.78
C MET A 43 -19.83 -6.32 -1.71
N MET A 44 -20.06 -6.91 -0.53
CA MET A 44 -21.11 -7.93 -0.33
C MET A 44 -22.51 -7.40 -0.62
N ASP A 45 -22.82 -6.17 -0.23
CA ASP A 45 -24.12 -5.55 -0.52
C ASP A 45 -24.32 -5.32 -2.03
N ARG A 46 -23.26 -4.90 -2.76
CA ARG A 46 -23.30 -4.79 -4.23
C ARG A 46 -23.44 -6.14 -4.93
N ILE A 47 -22.79 -7.19 -4.41
CA ILE A 47 -22.96 -8.57 -4.91
C ILE A 47 -24.40 -9.05 -4.66
N ARG A 48 -25.00 -8.70 -3.51
CA ARG A 48 -26.40 -9.05 -3.22
C ARG A 48 -27.36 -8.34 -4.18
N GLU A 49 -27.17 -7.04 -4.36
CA GLU A 49 -28.00 -6.21 -5.26
C GLU A 49 -27.93 -6.70 -6.71
N THR A 50 -26.74 -7.03 -7.21
CA THR A 50 -26.57 -7.59 -8.56
C THR A 50 -27.23 -8.97 -8.73
N LYS A 51 -27.18 -9.83 -7.70
CA LYS A 51 -27.90 -11.12 -7.71
C LYS A 51 -29.42 -10.94 -7.71
N GLU A 52 -29.93 -9.95 -6.97
CA GLU A 52 -31.36 -9.64 -6.93
C GLU A 52 -31.85 -9.11 -8.29
N ILE A 53 -31.12 -8.17 -8.90
CA ILE A 53 -31.40 -7.69 -10.26
C ILE A 53 -31.36 -8.83 -11.29
N ALA A 54 -30.39 -9.74 -11.20
CA ALA A 54 -30.31 -10.89 -12.09
C ALA A 54 -31.49 -11.86 -11.93
N ALA A 55 -31.95 -12.07 -10.69
CA ALA A 55 -33.12 -12.90 -10.40
C ALA A 55 -34.41 -12.27 -10.97
N ASP A 56 -34.60 -10.96 -10.77
CA ASP A 56 -35.74 -10.20 -11.29
C ASP A 56 -35.79 -10.22 -12.82
N ASN A 57 -34.65 -10.01 -13.49
CA ASN A 57 -34.56 -10.09 -14.94
C ASN A 57 -34.91 -11.49 -15.48
N ASN A 58 -34.47 -12.55 -14.79
CA ASN A 58 -34.81 -13.93 -15.17
C ASN A 58 -36.31 -14.22 -14.97
N ALA A 59 -36.91 -13.71 -13.89
CA ALA A 59 -38.35 -13.81 -13.67
C ALA A 59 -39.14 -13.07 -14.77
N LEU A 60 -38.68 -11.88 -15.18
CA LEU A 60 -39.28 -11.10 -16.26
C LEU A 60 -39.23 -11.87 -17.60
N LEU A 61 -38.08 -12.43 -17.96
CA LEU A 61 -37.91 -13.25 -19.17
C LEU A 61 -38.83 -14.48 -19.17
N ARG A 62 -38.97 -15.18 -18.04
CA ARG A 62 -39.89 -16.32 -17.92
C ARG A 62 -41.36 -15.91 -18.04
N SER A 63 -41.73 -14.73 -17.56
CA SER A 63 -43.10 -14.21 -17.72
C SER A 63 -43.38 -13.79 -19.17
N GLY A 64 -42.40 -13.15 -19.83
CA GLY A 64 -42.46 -12.78 -21.25
C GLY A 64 -42.63 -14.01 -22.14
N HIS A 65 -41.86 -15.08 -21.91
CA HIS A 65 -42.00 -16.33 -22.65
C HIS A 65 -43.37 -16.99 -22.48
N ARG A 66 -43.92 -17.00 -21.25
CA ARG A 66 -45.26 -17.54 -21.00
C ARG A 66 -46.33 -16.78 -21.77
N ASN A 67 -46.36 -15.45 -21.63
CA ASN A 67 -47.31 -14.60 -22.34
C ASN A 67 -47.19 -14.75 -23.86
N TYR A 68 -45.96 -14.84 -24.38
CA TYR A 68 -45.75 -15.06 -25.80
C TYR A 68 -46.28 -16.43 -26.25
N SER A 69 -46.00 -17.51 -25.49
CA SER A 69 -46.50 -18.85 -25.82
C SER A 69 -48.02 -18.96 -25.77
N GLU A 70 -48.67 -18.28 -24.82
CA GLU A 70 -50.12 -18.22 -24.69
C GLU A 70 -50.75 -17.43 -25.85
N ASN A 71 -50.13 -16.32 -26.25
CA ASN A 71 -50.57 -15.55 -27.42
C ASN A 71 -50.43 -16.34 -28.72
N VAL A 72 -49.32 -17.07 -28.90
CA VAL A 72 -49.09 -17.92 -30.10
C VAL A 72 -50.10 -19.06 -30.17
N THR A 73 -50.41 -19.70 -29.04
CA THR A 73 -51.44 -20.76 -29.01
C THR A 73 -52.84 -20.19 -29.23
N PHE A 74 -53.14 -19.00 -28.69
CA PHE A 74 -54.40 -18.31 -28.93
C PHE A 74 -54.58 -17.92 -30.41
N THR A 75 -53.58 -17.32 -31.05
CA THR A 75 -53.64 -16.96 -32.48
C THR A 75 -53.71 -18.19 -33.36
N LYS A 76 -52.96 -19.25 -33.04
CA LYS A 76 -53.05 -20.53 -33.75
C LYS A 76 -54.48 -21.09 -33.71
N ASN A 77 -55.12 -21.09 -32.54
CA ASN A 77 -56.50 -21.57 -32.41
C ASN A 77 -57.51 -20.69 -33.17
N GLN A 78 -57.28 -19.38 -33.28
CA GLN A 78 -58.12 -18.51 -34.11
C GLN A 78 -57.93 -18.78 -35.61
N ILE A 79 -56.71 -19.05 -36.05
CA ILE A 79 -56.41 -19.38 -37.44
C ILE A 79 -57.06 -20.72 -37.81
N GLU A 80 -56.86 -21.76 -36.99
CA GLU A 80 -57.49 -23.08 -37.22
C GLU A 80 -59.02 -22.97 -37.24
N GLY A 81 -59.62 -22.18 -36.33
CA GLY A 81 -61.06 -21.92 -36.35
C GLY A 81 -61.55 -21.13 -37.58
N GLY A 82 -60.70 -20.25 -38.13
CA GLY A 82 -60.96 -19.53 -39.38
C GLY A 82 -60.93 -20.46 -40.60
N GLU A 83 -59.92 -21.33 -40.70
CA GLU A 83 -59.79 -22.30 -41.79
C GLU A 83 -60.98 -23.27 -41.86
N ASP A 84 -61.50 -23.69 -40.70
CA ASP A 84 -62.70 -24.53 -40.62
C ASP A 84 -63.95 -23.79 -41.11
N MET A 85 -64.07 -22.49 -40.81
CA MET A 85 -65.15 -21.64 -41.34
C MET A 85 -65.02 -21.43 -42.85
N ASP A 86 -63.81 -21.19 -43.36
CA ASP A 86 -63.56 -21.04 -44.80
C ASP A 86 -63.87 -22.34 -45.56
N ARG A 87 -63.50 -23.51 -45.02
CA ARG A 87 -63.90 -24.81 -45.59
C ARG A 87 -65.42 -24.99 -45.60
N ALA A 88 -66.11 -24.59 -44.53
CA ALA A 88 -67.55 -24.68 -44.46
C ALA A 88 -68.23 -23.72 -45.45
N ALA A 89 -67.69 -22.51 -45.62
CA ALA A 89 -68.16 -21.54 -46.60
C ALA A 89 -67.96 -22.05 -48.04
N LEU A 90 -66.78 -22.60 -48.35
CA LEU A 90 -66.50 -23.21 -49.66
C LEU A 90 -67.45 -24.38 -49.97
N MET A 91 -67.68 -25.30 -49.03
CA MET A 91 -68.65 -26.38 -49.22
C MET A 91 -70.07 -25.85 -49.45
N ARG A 92 -70.44 -24.72 -48.82
CA ARG A 92 -71.76 -24.10 -48.99
C ARG A 92 -71.88 -23.40 -50.35
N ILE A 93 -70.83 -22.74 -50.82
CA ILE A 93 -70.75 -22.16 -52.17
C ILE A 93 -70.88 -23.29 -53.21
N GLU A 94 -70.11 -24.36 -53.09
CA GLU A 94 -70.15 -25.50 -54.03
C GLU A 94 -71.54 -26.16 -54.07
N LYS A 95 -72.20 -26.28 -52.91
CA LYS A 95 -73.58 -26.75 -52.82
C LYS A 95 -74.57 -25.80 -53.51
N LEU A 96 -74.45 -24.49 -53.28
CA LEU A 96 -75.32 -23.48 -53.90
C LEU A 96 -75.12 -23.40 -55.41
N GLU A 97 -73.89 -23.52 -55.90
CA GLU A 97 -73.58 -23.60 -57.32
C GLU A 97 -74.29 -24.81 -57.96
N HIS A 98 -74.24 -25.97 -57.32
CA HIS A 98 -74.93 -27.16 -57.80
C HIS A 98 -76.47 -27.02 -57.77
N GLU A 99 -77.03 -26.37 -56.75
CA GLU A 99 -78.47 -26.06 -56.68
C GLU A 99 -78.88 -25.06 -57.77
N LEU A 100 -78.06 -24.04 -58.05
CA LEU A 100 -78.29 -23.05 -59.10
C LEU A 100 -78.24 -23.66 -60.50
N GLU A 101 -77.29 -24.56 -60.74
CA GLU A 101 -77.19 -25.35 -61.98
C GLU A 101 -78.47 -26.18 -62.18
N ASN A 102 -78.93 -26.90 -61.15
CA ASN A 102 -80.15 -27.70 -61.22
C ASN A 102 -81.40 -26.87 -61.50
N VAL A 103 -81.55 -25.70 -60.87
CA VAL A 103 -82.69 -24.79 -61.11
C VAL A 103 -82.68 -24.23 -62.53
N LYS A 104 -81.49 -23.96 -63.10
CA LYS A 104 -81.34 -23.52 -64.50
C LYS A 104 -81.81 -24.58 -65.50
N TYR A 105 -81.58 -25.87 -65.22
CA TYR A 105 -81.92 -26.96 -66.16
C TYR A 105 -83.34 -27.52 -65.98
N GLU A 106 -83.93 -27.49 -64.78
CA GLU A 106 -85.30 -28.04 -64.55
C GLU A 106 -86.46 -27.08 -64.86
N LYS A 107 -86.21 -25.75 -64.96
CA LYS A 107 -87.28 -24.74 -65.16
C LYS A 107 -86.98 -23.72 -66.26
N ALA A 108 -86.83 -24.20 -67.49
CA ALA A 108 -87.11 -23.37 -68.66
C ALA A 108 -88.39 -23.94 -69.33
N PRO A 109 -89.54 -23.22 -69.43
CA PRO A 109 -89.76 -21.78 -69.32
C PRO A 109 -91.15 -21.38 -68.71
N THR A 110 -91.24 -21.11 -67.41
CA THR A 110 -92.31 -20.25 -66.80
C THR A 110 -91.85 -19.81 -65.40
N ALA A 111 -90.79 -19.01 -65.31
CA ALA A 111 -90.33 -18.50 -64.01
C ALA A 111 -91.24 -17.35 -63.53
N SER A 112 -91.84 -17.51 -62.36
CA SER A 112 -92.56 -16.44 -61.64
C SER A 112 -91.56 -15.33 -61.25
N PRO A 113 -91.94 -14.04 -61.27
CA PRO A 113 -91.06 -12.91 -60.90
C PRO A 113 -90.39 -13.04 -59.52
N GLU A 114 -90.97 -13.81 -58.59
CA GLU A 114 -90.39 -14.10 -57.27
C GLU A 114 -89.12 -14.98 -57.34
N LEU A 115 -89.02 -15.89 -58.32
CA LEU A 115 -87.80 -16.68 -58.54
C LEU A 115 -86.69 -15.81 -59.12
N GLN A 116 -87.04 -14.82 -59.93
CA GLN A 116 -86.10 -13.87 -60.52
C GLN A 116 -85.47 -13.01 -59.42
N SER A 117 -86.28 -12.44 -58.51
CA SER A 117 -85.75 -11.63 -57.41
C SER A 117 -84.90 -12.44 -56.43
N SER A 118 -85.27 -13.70 -56.18
CA SER A 118 -84.44 -14.60 -55.37
C SER A 118 -83.11 -14.92 -56.04
N LEU A 119 -83.09 -15.08 -57.37
CA LEU A 119 -81.86 -15.31 -58.13
C LEU A 119 -80.94 -14.09 -58.05
N ASP A 120 -81.48 -12.88 -58.28
CA ASP A 120 -80.73 -11.63 -58.21
C ASP A 120 -80.15 -11.39 -56.80
N SER A 121 -80.91 -11.75 -55.75
CA SER A 121 -80.42 -11.69 -54.36
C SER A 121 -79.28 -12.67 -54.10
N ILE A 122 -79.40 -13.91 -54.58
CA ILE A 122 -78.34 -14.94 -54.43
C ILE A 122 -77.09 -14.51 -55.20
N GLU A 123 -77.23 -13.95 -56.40
CA GLU A 123 -76.11 -13.48 -57.21
C GLU A 123 -75.36 -12.33 -56.53
N LYS A 124 -76.10 -11.43 -55.87
CA LYS A 124 -75.52 -10.38 -55.03
C LYS A 124 -74.76 -10.95 -53.82
N ASP A 125 -75.38 -11.87 -53.08
CA ASP A 125 -74.74 -12.49 -51.90
C ASP A 125 -73.46 -13.25 -52.28
N VAL A 126 -73.45 -13.92 -53.45
CA VAL A 126 -72.26 -14.60 -53.98
C VAL A 126 -71.16 -13.61 -54.37
N ALA A 127 -71.51 -12.45 -54.93
CA ALA A 127 -70.54 -11.39 -55.23
C ALA A 127 -69.92 -10.82 -53.94
N ASP A 128 -70.74 -10.49 -52.94
CA ASP A 128 -70.28 -9.96 -51.66
C ASP A 128 -69.37 -10.99 -50.93
N LEU A 129 -69.73 -12.28 -50.92
CA LEU A 129 -68.90 -13.35 -50.37
C LEU A 129 -67.54 -13.49 -51.08
N ARG A 130 -67.48 -13.23 -52.39
CA ARG A 130 -66.25 -13.30 -53.17
C ARG A 130 -65.28 -12.18 -52.80
N ASP A 131 -65.82 -10.98 -52.58
CA ASP A 131 -65.03 -9.82 -52.14
C ASP A 131 -64.51 -10.00 -50.71
N ASP A 132 -65.34 -10.53 -49.80
CA ASP A 132 -64.93 -10.88 -48.44
C ASP A 132 -63.82 -11.94 -48.45
N HIS A 133 -63.95 -13.00 -49.24
CA HIS A 133 -62.93 -14.04 -49.38
C HIS A 133 -61.61 -13.48 -49.94
N SER A 134 -61.67 -12.56 -50.92
CA SER A 134 -60.46 -11.90 -51.43
C SER A 134 -59.77 -11.08 -50.33
N THR A 135 -60.55 -10.32 -49.56
CA THR A 135 -60.03 -9.49 -48.46
C THR A 135 -59.41 -10.35 -47.36
N LEU A 136 -60.04 -11.47 -47.02
CA LEU A 136 -59.53 -12.40 -46.01
C LEU A 136 -58.20 -13.02 -46.46
N LYS A 137 -58.10 -13.40 -47.73
CA LYS A 137 -56.88 -13.94 -48.33
C LYS A 137 -55.71 -12.95 -48.24
N ASP A 138 -55.94 -11.69 -48.57
CA ASP A 138 -54.89 -10.65 -48.48
C ASP A 138 -54.43 -10.42 -47.04
N ARG A 139 -55.38 -10.45 -46.08
CA ARG A 139 -55.05 -10.37 -44.65
C ARG A 139 -54.25 -11.58 -44.17
N PHE A 140 -54.57 -12.77 -44.66
CA PHE A 140 -53.84 -13.99 -44.31
C PHE A 140 -52.39 -13.93 -44.80
N ALA A 141 -52.16 -13.49 -46.05
CA ALA A 141 -50.82 -13.29 -46.59
C ALA A 141 -50.00 -12.29 -45.75
N SER A 142 -50.61 -11.17 -45.33
CA SER A 142 -49.94 -10.21 -44.44
C SER A 142 -49.57 -10.81 -43.07
N ILE A 143 -50.40 -11.69 -42.51
CA ILE A 143 -50.11 -12.36 -41.25
C ILE A 143 -48.96 -13.37 -41.41
N GLU A 144 -48.87 -14.07 -42.55
CA GLU A 144 -47.76 -14.97 -42.86
C GLU A 144 -46.42 -14.22 -42.97
N ASP A 145 -46.42 -13.05 -43.59
CA ASP A 145 -45.24 -12.18 -43.67
C ASP A 145 -44.79 -11.71 -42.28
N ASP A 146 -45.73 -11.24 -41.45
CA ASP A 146 -45.44 -10.83 -40.06
C ASP A 146 -44.91 -12.00 -39.23
N HIS A 147 -45.51 -13.19 -39.37
CA HIS A 147 -45.07 -14.40 -38.68
C HIS A 147 -43.64 -14.79 -39.09
N SER A 148 -43.29 -14.67 -40.36
CA SER A 148 -41.94 -14.93 -40.86
C SER A 148 -40.91 -13.94 -40.28
N SER A 149 -41.24 -12.64 -40.26
CA SER A 149 -40.42 -11.59 -39.65
C SER A 149 -40.20 -11.80 -38.15
N ILE A 150 -41.25 -12.22 -37.43
CA ILE A 150 -41.16 -12.55 -36.01
C ILE A 150 -40.22 -13.75 -35.77
N ASN A 151 -40.28 -14.78 -36.60
CA ASN A 151 -39.40 -15.95 -36.48
C ASN A 151 -37.93 -15.61 -36.71
N GLU A 152 -37.61 -14.75 -37.67
CA GLU A 152 -36.25 -14.27 -37.89
C GLU A 152 -35.72 -13.52 -36.65
N ARG A 153 -36.55 -12.65 -36.07
CA ARG A 153 -36.20 -11.92 -34.84
C ARG A 153 -36.03 -12.85 -33.64
N LEU A 154 -36.86 -13.88 -33.51
CA LEU A 154 -36.75 -14.87 -32.45
C LEU A 154 -35.42 -15.62 -32.54
N SER A 155 -35.04 -16.06 -33.75
CA SER A 155 -33.75 -16.72 -34.00
C SER A 155 -32.55 -15.83 -33.65
N SER A 156 -32.62 -14.53 -33.96
CA SER A 156 -31.59 -13.56 -33.55
C SER A 156 -31.50 -13.43 -32.02
N VAL A 157 -32.63 -13.38 -31.32
CA VAL A 157 -32.64 -13.29 -29.85
C VAL A 157 -32.10 -14.56 -29.21
N GLU A 158 -32.41 -15.73 -29.76
CA GLU A 158 -31.84 -17.01 -29.30
C GLU A 158 -30.32 -17.04 -29.45
N HIS A 159 -29.78 -16.51 -30.55
CA HIS A 159 -28.34 -16.34 -30.73
C HIS A 159 -27.74 -15.42 -29.67
N ASP A 160 -28.33 -14.24 -29.45
CA ASP A 160 -27.84 -13.27 -28.46
C ASP A 160 -27.85 -13.85 -27.03
N VAL A 161 -28.88 -14.63 -26.69
CA VAL A 161 -28.95 -15.33 -25.40
C VAL A 161 -27.84 -16.38 -25.26
N ALA A 162 -27.52 -17.13 -26.31
CA ALA A 162 -26.41 -18.09 -26.29
C ALA A 162 -25.05 -17.39 -26.12
N GLU A 163 -24.84 -16.24 -26.76
CA GLU A 163 -23.63 -15.45 -26.60
C GLU A 163 -23.49 -14.88 -25.18
N LEU A 164 -24.58 -14.36 -24.61
CA LEU A 164 -24.61 -13.90 -23.23
C LEU A 164 -24.31 -15.02 -22.22
N GLN A 165 -24.81 -16.23 -22.46
CA GLN A 165 -24.47 -17.40 -21.64
C GLN A 165 -22.98 -17.75 -21.73
N ALA A 166 -22.38 -17.68 -22.93
CA ALA A 166 -20.95 -17.90 -23.10
C ALA A 166 -20.11 -16.83 -22.39
N ILE A 167 -20.56 -15.57 -22.41
CA ILE A 167 -19.92 -14.47 -21.66
C ILE A 167 -20.02 -14.73 -20.16
N SER A 168 -21.19 -15.12 -19.65
CA SER A 168 -21.40 -15.44 -18.23
C SER A 168 -20.43 -16.53 -17.76
N ALA A 169 -20.32 -17.63 -18.50
CA ALA A 169 -19.40 -18.73 -18.16
C ALA A 169 -17.92 -18.28 -18.13
N ARG A 170 -17.54 -17.33 -19.00
CA ARG A 170 -16.19 -16.75 -18.98
C ARG A 170 -15.96 -15.85 -17.78
N VAL A 171 -16.98 -15.11 -17.34
CA VAL A 171 -16.91 -14.30 -16.12
C VAL A 171 -16.71 -15.20 -14.90
N ASP A 172 -17.49 -16.27 -14.76
CA ASP A 172 -17.34 -17.24 -13.66
C ASP A 172 -15.93 -17.86 -13.62
N ALA A 173 -15.37 -18.19 -14.79
CA ALA A 173 -14.00 -18.72 -14.88
C ALA A 173 -12.93 -17.68 -14.51
N ILE A 174 -13.16 -16.39 -14.82
CA ILE A 174 -12.27 -15.30 -14.41
C ILE A 174 -12.35 -15.10 -12.89
N GLU A 175 -13.55 -15.10 -12.31
CA GLU A 175 -13.77 -14.96 -10.88
C GLU A 175 -13.03 -16.06 -10.10
N SER A 176 -13.18 -17.32 -10.51
CA SER A 176 -12.45 -18.45 -9.92
C SER A 176 -10.92 -18.31 -10.03
N ARG A 177 -10.41 -17.78 -11.15
CA ARG A 177 -8.98 -17.53 -11.34
C ARG A 177 -8.45 -16.39 -10.49
N VAL A 178 -9.26 -15.35 -10.26
CA VAL A 178 -8.91 -14.23 -9.39
C VAL A 178 -8.87 -14.71 -7.94
N ASP A 179 -9.86 -15.48 -7.51
CA ASP A 179 -9.90 -16.03 -6.15
C ASP A 179 -8.68 -16.90 -5.87
N THR A 180 -8.37 -17.85 -6.75
CA THR A 180 -7.20 -18.74 -6.59
C THR A 180 -5.87 -18.00 -6.63
N ALA A 181 -5.66 -17.11 -7.60
CA ALA A 181 -4.43 -16.32 -7.68
C ALA A 181 -4.24 -15.42 -6.46
N SER A 182 -5.33 -14.81 -5.94
CA SER A 182 -5.25 -13.93 -4.78
C SER A 182 -4.85 -14.67 -3.49
N VAL A 183 -5.29 -15.92 -3.33
CA VAL A 183 -4.95 -16.75 -2.16
C VAL A 183 -3.50 -17.21 -2.24
N ASP A 184 -3.08 -17.78 -3.37
CA ASP A 184 -1.72 -18.31 -3.55
C ASP A 184 -0.67 -17.19 -3.46
N GLU A 185 -0.91 -16.03 -4.08
CA GLU A 185 -0.01 -14.88 -4.00
C GLU A 185 0.05 -14.32 -2.58
N ARG A 186 -1.09 -14.26 -1.87
CA ARG A 186 -1.14 -13.80 -0.49
C ARG A 186 -0.36 -14.73 0.45
N GLU A 187 -0.55 -16.05 0.34
CA GLU A 187 0.15 -17.03 1.15
C GLU A 187 1.67 -16.98 0.90
N ALA A 188 2.08 -16.83 -0.36
CA ALA A 188 3.49 -16.66 -0.72
C ALA A 188 4.09 -15.36 -0.17
N ILE A 189 3.33 -14.26 -0.15
CA ILE A 189 3.75 -12.99 0.45
C ILE A 189 3.87 -13.11 1.96
N GLU A 190 2.88 -13.71 2.63
CA GLU A 190 2.89 -13.94 4.08
C GLU A 190 4.09 -14.80 4.51
N ALA A 191 4.39 -15.86 3.77
CA ALA A 191 5.58 -16.69 4.00
C ALA A 191 6.90 -15.89 3.86
N ARG A 192 6.99 -14.99 2.87
CA ARG A 192 8.16 -14.13 2.68
C ARG A 192 8.30 -13.09 3.79
N ILE A 193 7.20 -12.52 4.28
CA ILE A 193 7.20 -11.60 5.43
C ILE A 193 7.74 -12.33 6.66
N ALA A 194 7.23 -13.52 6.97
CA ALA A 194 7.67 -14.32 8.11
C ALA A 194 9.19 -14.63 8.06
N GLU A 195 9.72 -14.98 6.88
CA GLU A 195 11.16 -15.21 6.71
C GLU A 195 11.98 -13.91 6.88
N VAL A 196 11.49 -12.78 6.34
CA VAL A 196 12.15 -11.48 6.54
C VAL A 196 12.17 -11.11 8.03
N GLU A 197 11.07 -11.27 8.75
CA GLU A 197 10.98 -11.01 10.19
C GLU A 197 11.98 -11.87 10.97
N LYS A 198 12.02 -13.18 10.68
CA LYS A 198 12.98 -14.10 11.28
C LYS A 198 14.43 -13.63 11.05
N THR A 199 14.80 -13.31 9.81
CA THR A 199 16.16 -12.84 9.50
C THR A 199 16.49 -11.50 10.16
N LEU A 200 15.49 -10.62 10.35
CA LEU A 200 15.65 -9.36 11.04
C LEU A 200 15.88 -9.58 12.54
N ILE A 201 15.09 -10.44 13.17
CA ILE A 201 15.26 -10.83 14.58
C ILE A 201 16.65 -11.43 14.78
N GLU A 202 17.07 -12.38 13.94
CA GLU A 202 18.39 -13.00 14.04
C GLU A 202 19.52 -11.95 13.92
N LYS A 203 19.42 -10.98 13.02
CA LYS A 203 20.42 -9.90 12.88
C LYS A 203 20.42 -8.95 14.08
N VAL A 204 19.23 -8.55 14.55
CA VAL A 204 19.10 -7.65 15.72
C VAL A 204 19.63 -8.33 16.98
N SER A 205 19.37 -9.62 17.17
CA SER A 205 19.86 -10.41 18.31
C SER A 205 21.35 -10.75 18.21
N SER A 206 21.89 -11.01 17.01
CA SER A 206 23.27 -11.50 16.87
C SER A 206 24.35 -10.43 16.75
N GLU A 207 24.02 -9.22 16.27
CA GLU A 207 25.06 -8.32 15.73
C GLU A 207 25.44 -7.12 16.60
N SER A 208 24.68 -6.72 17.61
CA SER A 208 24.96 -5.44 18.30
C SER A 208 24.90 -5.51 19.81
N ASN A 209 23.75 -5.87 20.40
CA ASN A 209 23.49 -5.40 21.75
C ASN A 209 24.25 -6.18 22.83
N ASP A 210 24.34 -7.51 22.75
CA ASP A 210 25.02 -8.29 23.79
C ASP A 210 26.55 -8.10 23.78
N LYS A 211 27.16 -8.07 22.60
CA LYS A 211 28.61 -7.85 22.46
C LYS A 211 29.00 -6.41 22.82
N VAL A 212 28.16 -5.43 22.49
CA VAL A 212 28.37 -4.03 22.90
C VAL A 212 28.18 -3.90 24.41
N LEU A 213 27.16 -4.53 24.98
CA LEU A 213 26.89 -4.52 26.41
C LEU A 213 28.03 -5.17 27.21
N GLU A 214 28.58 -6.29 26.76
CA GLU A 214 29.74 -6.91 27.43
C GLU A 214 31.00 -6.05 27.36
N LYS A 215 31.31 -5.44 26.20
CA LYS A 215 32.42 -4.48 26.11
C LYS A 215 32.21 -3.27 27.02
N PHE A 216 30.97 -2.82 27.17
CA PHE A 216 30.65 -1.73 28.09
C PHE A 216 30.87 -2.14 29.55
N LYS A 217 30.42 -3.33 29.96
CA LYS A 217 30.68 -3.88 31.30
C LYS A 217 32.17 -4.02 31.59
N GLU A 218 32.95 -4.51 30.62
CA GLU A 218 34.40 -4.66 30.76
C GLU A 218 35.11 -3.30 30.89
N THR A 219 34.69 -2.32 30.09
CA THR A 219 35.21 -0.94 30.16
C THR A 219 34.88 -0.30 31.51
N TYR A 220 33.66 -0.51 32.01
CA TYR A 220 33.22 -0.02 33.31
C TYR A 220 34.05 -0.62 34.46
N LYS A 221 34.30 -1.94 34.44
CA LYS A 221 35.19 -2.61 35.41
C LYS A 221 36.58 -1.98 35.40
N ARG A 222 37.16 -1.78 34.21
CA ARG A 222 38.51 -1.19 34.06
C ARG A 222 38.60 0.24 34.59
N ILE A 223 37.55 1.05 34.42
CA ILE A 223 37.47 2.41 34.98
C ILE A 223 37.47 2.36 36.51
N ASN A 224 36.70 1.47 37.12
CA ASN A 224 36.67 1.32 38.58
C ASN A 224 38.01 0.83 39.14
N ASP A 225 38.67 -0.13 38.48
CA ASP A 225 40.01 -0.57 38.88
C ASP A 225 41.03 0.57 38.82
N LEU A 226 40.98 1.39 37.76
CA LEU A 226 41.85 2.57 37.65
C LEU A 226 41.56 3.60 38.74
N LYS A 227 40.29 3.80 39.11
CA LYS A 227 39.89 4.70 40.20
C LYS A 227 40.42 4.22 41.55
N ASN A 228 40.34 2.92 41.83
CA ASN A 228 40.86 2.32 43.06
C ASN A 228 42.39 2.39 43.12
N ARG A 229 43.06 2.17 41.99
CA ARG A 229 44.52 2.34 41.86
C ARG A 229 44.96 3.79 42.06
N LEU A 230 44.18 4.75 41.57
CA LEU A 230 44.45 6.16 41.80
C LEU A 230 44.34 6.51 43.30
N ALA A 231 43.26 6.06 43.96
CA ALA A 231 43.06 6.30 45.39
C ALA A 231 44.20 5.72 46.26
N THR A 232 44.68 4.51 45.93
CA THR A 232 45.84 3.90 46.63
C THR A 232 47.12 4.69 46.38
N THR A 233 47.40 5.12 45.15
CA THR A 233 48.57 5.97 44.89
C THR A 233 48.51 7.33 45.59
N GLU A 234 47.32 7.94 45.73
CA GLU A 234 47.14 9.18 46.49
C GLU A 234 47.40 8.96 47.98
N GLN A 235 46.98 7.82 48.54
CA GLN A 235 47.24 7.43 49.91
C GLN A 235 48.74 7.17 50.17
N ASP A 236 49.41 6.46 49.27
CA ASP A 236 50.86 6.20 49.35
C ASP A 236 51.67 7.50 49.23
N LEU A 237 51.23 8.45 48.39
CA LEU A 237 51.87 9.75 48.29
C LEU A 237 51.72 10.54 49.60
N ALA A 238 50.54 10.49 50.22
CA ALA A 238 50.27 11.17 51.48
C ALA A 238 51.10 10.60 52.64
N SER A 239 51.32 9.29 52.68
CA SER A 239 52.17 8.65 53.70
C SER A 239 53.66 8.97 53.49
N HIS A 240 54.15 8.97 52.25
CA HIS A 240 55.53 9.36 51.95
C HIS A 240 55.83 10.85 52.17
N MET A 241 54.83 11.74 52.06
CA MET A 241 55.01 13.16 52.42
C MET A 241 55.20 13.40 53.93
N GLY A 242 54.99 12.38 54.78
CA GLY A 242 55.25 12.43 56.23
C GLY A 242 56.68 12.09 56.62
N GLU A 243 57.46 11.43 55.76
CA GLU A 243 58.79 10.91 56.09
C GLU A 243 59.85 11.43 55.11
N THR A 244 60.65 12.39 55.58
CA THR A 244 61.81 13.05 54.93
C THR A 244 61.52 13.96 53.72
N PRO A 245 62.18 15.15 53.66
CA PRO A 245 62.03 16.06 52.54
C PRO A 245 62.76 15.51 51.31
N VAL A 246 62.09 14.65 50.56
CA VAL A 246 62.47 14.40 49.16
C VAL A 246 62.36 15.75 48.46
N SER A 247 63.47 16.25 47.91
CA SER A 247 63.50 17.57 47.27
C SER A 247 62.38 17.67 46.23
N GLU A 248 61.62 18.76 46.28
CA GLU A 248 60.50 19.09 45.37
C GLU A 248 60.83 18.83 43.89
N ALA A 249 62.10 19.00 43.51
CA ALA A 249 62.64 18.68 42.19
C ALA A 249 62.43 17.20 41.78
N THR A 250 62.68 16.25 42.69
CA THR A 250 62.53 14.81 42.43
C THR A 250 61.06 14.41 42.30
N ILE A 251 60.16 15.05 43.05
CA ILE A 251 58.71 14.84 42.93
C ILE A 251 58.22 15.38 41.60
N MET A 252 58.62 16.60 41.21
CA MET A 252 58.26 17.16 39.91
C MET A 252 58.79 16.32 38.75
N GLN A 253 60.01 15.79 38.84
CA GLN A 253 60.56 14.91 37.81
C GLN A 253 59.77 13.60 37.69
N ARG A 254 59.37 12.98 38.81
CA ARG A 254 58.52 11.78 38.80
C ARG A 254 57.12 12.05 38.24
N MET A 255 56.56 13.24 38.49
CA MET A 255 55.28 13.65 37.90
C MET A 255 55.40 13.88 36.39
N ASP A 256 56.46 14.54 35.92
CA ASP A 256 56.72 14.74 34.49
C ASP A 256 56.93 13.39 33.77
N ASP A 257 57.64 12.44 34.39
CA ASP A 257 57.82 11.07 33.88
C ASP A 257 56.50 10.28 33.84
N ALA A 258 55.63 10.46 34.83
CA ALA A 258 54.30 9.84 34.88
C ALA A 258 53.37 10.41 33.80
N ASP A 259 53.35 11.74 33.64
CA ASP A 259 52.59 12.42 32.58
C ASP A 259 53.09 11.99 31.19
N ALA A 260 54.40 11.85 31.00
CA ALA A 260 54.97 11.35 29.74
C ALA A 260 54.60 9.89 29.45
N LYS A 261 54.58 9.02 30.47
CA LYS A 261 54.11 7.63 30.34
C LYS A 261 52.62 7.55 30.01
N LEU A 262 51.80 8.35 30.70
CA LEU A 262 50.36 8.41 30.46
C LEU A 262 50.05 8.92 29.05
N ALA A 263 50.76 9.96 28.58
CA ALA A 263 50.62 10.48 27.22
C ALA A 263 50.93 9.41 26.16
N LYS A 264 52.03 8.66 26.31
CA LYS A 264 52.37 7.54 25.40
C LYS A 264 51.32 6.43 25.42
N GLN A 265 50.77 6.12 26.59
CA GLN A 265 49.72 5.10 26.71
C GLN A 265 48.41 5.55 26.04
N ILE A 266 48.02 6.81 26.22
CA ILE A 266 46.86 7.41 25.54
C ILE A 266 47.07 7.40 24.03
N GLU A 267 48.23 7.86 23.54
CA GLU A 267 48.55 7.88 22.11
C GLU A 267 48.49 6.47 21.48
N SER A 268 49.05 5.46 22.16
CA SER A 268 48.97 4.07 21.69
C SER A 268 47.54 3.52 21.66
N SER A 269 46.68 3.94 22.60
CA SER A 269 45.29 3.51 22.67
C SER A 269 44.44 4.21 21.60
N VAL A 270 44.66 5.52 21.38
CA VAL A 270 44.02 6.28 20.30
C VAL A 270 44.38 5.69 18.95
N LYS A 271 45.65 5.36 18.72
CA LYS A 271 46.10 4.73 17.46
C LYS A 271 45.40 3.38 17.22
N LYS A 272 45.25 2.53 18.24
CA LYS A 272 44.50 1.26 18.13
C LYS A 272 43.03 1.48 17.80
N VAL A 273 42.40 2.51 18.39
CA VAL A 273 41.01 2.86 18.09
C VAL A 273 40.88 3.36 16.65
N GLU A 274 41.79 4.23 16.18
CA GLU A 274 41.82 4.71 14.79
C GLU A 274 42.01 3.56 13.78
N GLU A 275 42.92 2.62 14.05
CA GLU A 275 43.15 1.43 13.24
C GLU A 275 41.92 0.50 13.20
N THR A 276 41.21 0.37 14.32
CA THR A 276 39.99 -0.44 14.40
C THR A 276 38.83 0.22 13.66
N ALA A 277 38.68 1.55 13.81
CA ALA A 277 37.65 2.33 13.13
C ALA A 277 37.85 2.33 11.60
N THR A 278 39.10 2.48 11.12
CA THR A 278 39.43 2.38 9.69
C THR A 278 39.17 0.99 9.13
N LYS A 279 39.53 -0.08 9.86
CA LYS A 279 39.19 -1.46 9.47
C LYS A 279 37.68 -1.67 9.37
N ALA A 280 36.91 -1.16 10.33
CA ALA A 280 35.45 -1.25 10.31
C ALA A 280 34.84 -0.46 9.13
N ALA A 281 35.30 0.77 8.89
CA ALA A 281 34.84 1.58 7.76
C ALA A 281 35.10 0.89 6.40
N ASN A 282 36.30 0.34 6.21
CA ASN A 282 36.66 -0.38 4.98
C ASN A 282 35.83 -1.68 4.80
N ALA A 283 35.49 -2.37 5.90
CA ALA A 283 34.63 -3.55 5.84
C ALA A 283 33.20 -3.17 5.42
N THR A 284 32.66 -2.07 5.96
CA THR A 284 31.34 -1.55 5.59
C THR A 284 31.31 -1.09 4.12
N GLU A 285 32.37 -0.42 3.65
CA GLU A 285 32.52 -0.02 2.24
C GLU A 285 32.50 -1.23 1.30
N ARG A 286 33.22 -2.31 1.65
CA ARG A 286 33.19 -3.57 0.89
C ARG A 286 31.81 -4.22 0.86
N LYS A 287 31.09 -4.25 2.00
CA LYS A 287 29.72 -4.78 2.07
C LYS A 287 28.75 -3.97 1.19
N LEU A 288 28.83 -2.64 1.25
CA LEU A 288 28.02 -1.74 0.42
C LEU A 288 28.34 -1.87 -1.08
N SER A 289 29.62 -1.94 -1.44
CA SER A 289 30.05 -2.16 -2.83
C SER A 289 29.52 -3.49 -3.37
N LYS A 290 29.62 -4.57 -2.57
CA LYS A 290 29.08 -5.88 -2.92
C LYS A 290 27.55 -5.84 -3.12
N ALA A 291 26.81 -5.30 -2.16
CA ALA A 291 25.34 -5.19 -2.26
C ALA A 291 24.91 -4.35 -3.47
N THR A 292 25.64 -3.28 -3.79
CA THR A 292 25.37 -2.44 -4.96
C THR A 292 25.62 -3.21 -6.26
N SER A 293 26.68 -4.02 -6.32
CA SER A 293 26.97 -4.87 -7.49
C SER A 293 25.94 -5.99 -7.69
N GLU A 294 25.45 -6.60 -6.61
CA GLU A 294 24.42 -7.64 -6.66
C GLU A 294 23.07 -7.06 -7.09
N ALA A 295 22.70 -5.88 -6.59
CA ALA A 295 21.51 -5.16 -7.01
C ALA A 295 21.55 -4.78 -8.51
N ALA A 296 22.71 -4.31 -8.99
CA ALA A 296 22.91 -3.99 -10.40
C ALA A 296 22.79 -5.24 -11.30
N ALA A 297 23.39 -6.37 -10.89
CA ALA A 297 23.28 -7.63 -11.63
C ALA A 297 21.83 -8.15 -11.68
N THR A 298 21.09 -8.02 -10.58
CA THR A 298 19.68 -8.40 -10.49
C THR A 298 18.80 -7.54 -11.41
N ALA A 299 19.03 -6.22 -11.43
CA ALA A 299 18.34 -5.31 -12.33
C ALA A 299 18.62 -5.63 -13.82
N GLU A 300 19.88 -5.94 -14.17
CA GLU A 300 20.23 -6.31 -15.54
C GLU A 300 19.58 -7.63 -15.97
N ALA A 301 19.50 -8.61 -15.07
CA ALA A 301 18.79 -9.86 -15.31
C ALA A 301 17.30 -9.64 -15.54
N ALA A 302 16.65 -8.80 -14.71
CA ALA A 302 15.23 -8.46 -14.87
C ALA A 302 14.95 -7.78 -16.23
N VAL A 303 15.82 -6.87 -16.67
CA VAL A 303 15.71 -6.22 -17.99
C VAL A 303 15.87 -7.24 -19.13
N LYS A 304 16.79 -8.20 -19.02
CA LYS A 304 16.95 -9.27 -20.03
C LYS A 304 15.69 -10.15 -20.10
N THR A 305 15.12 -10.54 -18.97
CA THR A 305 13.88 -11.32 -18.91
C THR A 305 12.69 -10.55 -19.51
N ALA A 306 12.56 -9.26 -19.17
CA ALA A 306 11.51 -8.40 -19.71
C ALA A 306 11.63 -8.22 -21.23
N LYS A 307 12.85 -8.06 -21.76
CA LYS A 307 13.09 -8.00 -23.21
C LYS A 307 12.71 -9.30 -23.93
N LYS A 308 12.99 -10.45 -23.32
CA LYS A 308 12.58 -11.76 -23.87
C LYS A 308 11.06 -11.93 -23.87
N ALA A 309 10.40 -11.63 -22.74
CA ALA A 309 8.94 -11.66 -22.66
C ALA A 309 8.27 -10.69 -23.66
N ALA A 310 8.88 -9.52 -23.90
CA ALA A 310 8.42 -8.57 -24.90
C ALA A 310 8.62 -9.06 -26.35
N SER A 311 9.69 -9.81 -26.66
CA SER A 311 9.86 -10.41 -28.00
C SER A 311 8.86 -11.52 -28.25
N ASP A 312 8.53 -12.29 -27.22
CA ASP A 312 7.56 -13.39 -27.30
C ASP A 312 6.11 -12.86 -27.42
N ALA A 313 5.85 -11.64 -26.96
CA ALA A 313 4.53 -10.98 -26.99
C ALA A 313 4.31 -10.05 -28.21
N SER A 314 4.92 -10.36 -29.37
CA SER A 314 5.04 -9.47 -30.55
C SER A 314 3.72 -8.96 -31.18
N SER A 315 2.54 -9.29 -30.65
CA SER A 315 1.25 -8.75 -31.08
C SER A 315 0.84 -7.46 -30.35
N ASN A 316 1.51 -7.05 -29.27
CA ASN A 316 1.01 -5.97 -28.40
C ASN A 316 2.03 -4.85 -28.11
N ARG A 317 2.27 -4.01 -29.13
CA ARG A 317 3.23 -2.89 -29.15
C ARG A 317 3.11 -1.92 -27.95
N LYS A 318 1.89 -1.73 -27.41
CA LYS A 318 1.63 -0.86 -26.25
C LYS A 318 2.19 -1.45 -24.93
N ALA A 319 2.20 -2.77 -24.78
CA ALA A 319 2.76 -3.42 -23.60
C ALA A 319 4.29 -3.27 -23.55
N VAL A 320 4.94 -3.38 -24.71
CA VAL A 320 6.40 -3.18 -24.85
C VAL A 320 6.81 -1.75 -24.45
N GLU A 321 6.04 -0.75 -24.86
CA GLU A 321 6.31 0.66 -24.55
C GLU A 321 6.12 0.98 -23.05
N ALA A 322 5.14 0.36 -22.39
CA ALA A 322 4.94 0.47 -20.94
C ALA A 322 6.09 -0.17 -20.14
N VAL A 323 6.55 -1.36 -20.57
CA VAL A 323 7.70 -2.03 -19.95
C VAL A 323 8.98 -1.21 -20.13
N GLU A 324 9.20 -0.65 -21.32
CA GLU A 324 10.37 0.21 -21.60
C GLU A 324 10.36 1.49 -20.73
N LYS A 325 9.19 2.13 -20.58
CA LYS A 325 9.03 3.31 -19.71
C LYS A 325 9.33 2.99 -18.25
N THR A 326 8.87 1.84 -17.77
CA THR A 326 9.08 1.38 -16.40
C THR A 326 10.56 1.04 -16.15
N ALA A 327 11.21 0.37 -17.11
CA ALA A 327 12.64 0.07 -17.05
C ALA A 327 13.50 1.35 -17.04
N LYS A 328 13.17 2.35 -17.88
CA LYS A 328 13.88 3.65 -17.88
C LYS A 328 13.73 4.38 -16.54
N LYS A 329 12.53 4.36 -15.93
CA LYS A 329 12.30 4.95 -14.60
C LYS A 329 13.17 4.27 -13.53
N ALA A 330 13.23 2.94 -13.52
CA ALA A 330 14.05 2.18 -12.57
C ALA A 330 15.55 2.49 -12.71
N VAL A 331 16.05 2.67 -13.94
CA VAL A 331 17.45 3.06 -14.18
C VAL A 331 17.75 4.46 -13.62
N VAL A 332 16.87 5.43 -13.84
CA VAL A 332 17.03 6.80 -13.30
C VAL A 332 17.03 6.80 -11.77
N GLU A 333 16.16 6.00 -11.15
CA GLU A 333 16.08 5.87 -9.69
C GLU A 333 17.34 5.21 -9.11
N ALA A 334 17.88 4.18 -9.78
CA ALA A 334 19.15 3.56 -9.42
C ALA A 334 20.34 4.56 -9.51
N GLU A 335 20.38 5.41 -10.54
CA GLU A 335 21.41 6.47 -10.64
C GLU A 335 21.27 7.54 -9.55
N SER A 336 20.04 7.92 -9.19
CA SER A 336 19.77 8.83 -8.08
C SER A 336 20.27 8.26 -6.75
N ASN A 337 19.99 6.98 -6.48
CA ASN A 337 20.45 6.28 -5.29
C ASN A 337 21.99 6.20 -5.24
N LYS A 338 22.66 5.96 -6.38
CA LYS A 338 24.12 6.00 -6.47
C LYS A 338 24.68 7.39 -6.07
N LYS A 339 24.05 8.48 -6.50
CA LYS A 339 24.45 9.85 -6.11
C LYS A 339 24.21 10.10 -4.61
N ALA A 340 23.12 9.58 -4.05
CA ALA A 340 22.82 9.69 -2.62
C ALA A 340 23.88 8.98 -1.76
N VAL A 341 24.31 7.78 -2.15
CA VAL A 341 25.37 7.03 -1.45
C VAL A 341 26.69 7.81 -1.43
N VAL A 342 27.11 8.39 -2.58
CA VAL A 342 28.32 9.22 -2.66
C VAL A 342 28.23 10.45 -1.74
N LYS A 343 27.05 11.06 -1.61
CA LYS A 343 26.82 12.20 -0.70
C LYS A 343 26.90 11.80 0.77
N VAL A 344 26.33 10.65 1.15
CA VAL A 344 26.43 10.11 2.51
C VAL A 344 27.89 9.81 2.85
N GLU A 345 28.65 9.23 1.92
CA GLU A 345 30.07 8.94 2.07
C GLU A 345 30.90 10.21 2.29
N ALA A 346 30.69 11.26 1.49
CA ALA A 346 31.36 12.54 1.65
C ALA A 346 31.06 13.18 3.02
N THR A 347 29.81 13.06 3.48
CA THR A 347 29.37 13.60 4.77
C THR A 347 29.98 12.84 5.94
N ALA A 348 30.05 11.51 5.86
CA ALA A 348 30.70 10.68 6.87
C ALA A 348 32.21 10.94 6.96
N LYS A 349 32.91 11.04 5.82
CA LYS A 349 34.35 11.39 5.78
C LYS A 349 34.62 12.76 6.41
N LYS A 350 33.76 13.74 6.15
CA LYS A 350 33.84 15.08 6.76
C LYS A 350 33.62 15.02 8.28
N ALA A 351 32.61 14.30 8.75
CA ALA A 351 32.33 14.18 10.18
C ALA A 351 33.48 13.53 10.97
N VAL A 352 34.12 12.50 10.39
CA VAL A 352 35.31 11.86 10.98
C VAL A 352 36.50 12.83 11.03
N ALA A 353 36.73 13.59 9.95
CA ALA A 353 37.80 14.59 9.91
C ALA A 353 37.58 15.73 10.93
N ASP A 354 36.34 16.21 11.07
CA ASP A 354 35.97 17.25 12.04
C ASP A 354 36.12 16.75 13.48
N ALA A 355 35.73 15.51 13.76
CA ALA A 355 35.92 14.88 15.08
C ALA A 355 37.41 14.72 15.43
N ALA A 356 38.24 14.30 14.46
CA ALA A 356 39.70 14.20 14.64
C ALA A 356 40.36 15.58 14.83
N LYS A 357 39.84 16.63 14.20
CA LYS A 357 40.31 18.00 14.39
C LYS A 357 39.93 18.54 15.78
N ALA A 358 38.70 18.27 16.24
CA ALA A 358 38.21 18.68 17.55
C ALA A 358 38.96 17.98 18.71
N SER A 359 39.32 16.70 18.55
CA SER A 359 40.12 15.99 19.54
C SER A 359 41.56 16.54 19.62
N ARG A 360 42.18 16.91 18.49
CA ARG A 360 43.51 17.55 18.48
C ARG A 360 43.49 18.94 19.11
N THR A 361 42.50 19.78 18.81
CA THR A 361 42.43 21.14 19.37
C THR A 361 42.16 21.15 20.87
N THR A 362 41.34 20.23 21.39
CA THR A 362 41.09 20.11 22.83
C THR A 362 42.29 19.61 23.63
N VAL A 363 43.12 18.74 23.04
CA VAL A 363 44.38 18.29 23.64
C VAL A 363 45.44 19.39 23.61
N VAL A 364 45.58 20.10 22.48
CA VAL A 364 46.58 21.17 22.33
C VAL A 364 46.22 22.43 23.14
N ALA A 365 44.94 22.79 23.28
CA ALA A 365 44.52 23.98 24.04
C ALA A 365 44.69 23.86 25.56
N LYS A 366 44.73 22.63 26.12
CA LYS A 366 44.97 22.41 27.56
C LYS A 366 46.44 22.53 27.98
N ALA A 367 47.38 22.35 27.04
CA ALA A 367 48.81 22.45 27.31
C ALA A 367 49.29 23.87 27.71
N PRO A 368 48.96 24.96 26.97
CA PRO A 368 49.41 26.31 27.32
C PRO A 368 48.72 26.89 28.57
N ALA A 369 47.47 26.52 28.85
CA ALA A 369 46.78 26.94 30.07
C ALA A 369 47.45 26.41 31.36
N ARG A 370 48.07 25.23 31.29
CA ARG A 370 48.89 24.67 32.39
C ARG A 370 50.23 25.40 32.53
N LEU A 371 50.88 25.75 31.42
CA LEU A 371 52.12 26.53 31.44
C LEU A 371 51.90 27.97 31.97
N ALA A 372 50.79 28.61 31.61
CA ALA A 372 50.41 29.93 32.12
C ALA A 372 50.12 29.91 33.64
N ARG A 373 49.47 28.86 34.17
CA ARG A 373 49.29 28.67 35.63
C ARG A 373 50.63 28.43 36.34
N LYS A 374 51.59 27.73 35.71
CA LYS A 374 52.95 27.51 36.24
C LYS A 374 53.76 28.83 36.29
N ALA A 375 53.58 29.72 35.32
CA ALA A 375 54.19 31.05 35.32
C ALA A 375 53.56 32.00 36.36
N ALA A 376 52.23 31.98 36.51
CA ALA A 376 51.52 32.77 37.52
C ALA A 376 51.86 32.35 38.97
N ALA A 377 52.03 31.04 39.21
CA ALA A 377 52.47 30.53 40.51
C ALA A 377 53.91 30.94 40.86
N LYS A 378 54.81 31.04 39.87
CA LYS A 378 56.18 31.55 40.07
C LYS A 378 56.23 33.06 40.37
N ALA A 379 55.32 33.85 39.80
CA ALA A 379 55.29 35.30 40.02
C ALA A 379 54.82 35.70 41.44
N ASN A 380 54.07 34.85 42.13
CA ASN A 380 53.44 35.17 43.41
C ASN A 380 54.28 34.85 44.67
N THR A 381 55.58 34.58 44.52
CA THR A 381 56.49 34.23 45.63
C THR A 381 57.39 35.38 46.11
N ARG A 382 57.19 36.62 45.64
CA ARG A 382 57.91 37.80 46.19
C ARG A 382 57.18 38.41 47.40
N LYS A 383 57.54 37.91 48.58
CA LYS A 383 57.69 38.58 49.90
C LYS A 383 56.50 39.45 50.42
N PRO A 384 55.77 39.02 51.48
CA PRO A 384 54.89 39.92 52.22
C PRO A 384 55.68 40.72 53.26
N ALA A 385 55.57 42.04 53.22
CA ALA A 385 56.02 42.92 54.29
C ALA A 385 54.93 43.06 55.35
N ALA A 386 55.33 42.93 56.61
CA ALA A 386 54.49 42.98 57.79
C ALA A 386 53.68 44.28 57.92
N ARG A 387 52.41 44.17 58.35
CA ARG A 387 51.73 45.25 59.06
C ARG A 387 50.79 44.72 60.14
N LYS A 388 50.93 45.36 61.31
CA LYS A 388 50.39 45.01 62.62
C LYS A 388 48.87 45.15 62.70
N THR A 389 48.34 44.34 63.60
CA THR A 389 47.02 44.30 64.23
C THR A 389 46.52 45.62 64.81
N VAL A 390 45.23 45.93 64.65
CA VAL A 390 44.39 46.55 65.70
C VAL A 390 42.98 45.95 65.62
N ALA A 391 42.48 45.51 66.78
CA ALA A 391 41.17 44.92 66.98
C ALA A 391 40.09 45.99 67.24
N LYS A 392 38.85 45.76 66.79
CA LYS A 392 37.63 46.09 67.57
C LYS A 392 36.35 45.40 67.04
N LYS A 393 35.75 44.67 67.99
CA LYS A 393 34.37 44.18 68.26
C LYS A 393 33.18 44.37 67.27
N PRO A 394 32.11 43.54 67.45
CA PRO A 394 31.16 43.18 66.41
C PRO A 394 29.77 43.85 66.56
N ALA A 395 28.97 43.78 65.50
CA ALA A 395 27.53 44.04 65.56
C ALA A 395 26.74 43.02 64.72
N ARG A 396 25.71 42.47 65.36
CA ARG A 396 24.59 41.67 64.81
C ARG A 396 23.86 42.43 63.69
N ALA A 397 23.33 41.70 62.69
CA ALA A 397 21.87 41.52 62.50
C ALA A 397 21.48 41.01 61.09
N ALA A 398 20.70 39.92 61.11
CA ALA A 398 19.53 39.58 60.29
C ALA A 398 19.63 39.33 58.75
N PRO A 399 18.87 38.34 58.23
CA PRO A 399 18.77 37.99 56.82
C PRO A 399 17.59 38.69 56.12
N LYS A 400 17.69 38.92 54.80
CA LYS A 400 16.53 39.26 53.97
C LYS A 400 16.42 38.37 52.72
N ARG A 401 15.19 37.90 52.54
CA ARG A 401 14.61 37.12 51.45
C ARG A 401 14.49 37.92 50.14
N ALA A 402 14.52 37.17 49.04
CA ALA A 402 13.64 37.19 47.85
C ALA A 402 13.31 38.50 47.10
N ALA A 403 13.57 38.49 45.79
CA ALA A 403 12.64 38.81 44.68
C ALA A 403 13.40 38.57 43.34
N LYS A 404 12.97 37.71 42.41
CA LYS A 404 11.79 37.74 41.51
C LYS A 404 12.02 38.61 40.24
N SER A 405 12.18 37.94 39.10
CA SER A 405 11.83 38.36 37.72
C SER A 405 11.95 37.09 36.85
N GLU A 406 10.92 36.35 36.42
CA GLU A 406 9.67 36.69 35.72
C GLU A 406 9.85 37.51 34.43
N ARG A 407 9.60 36.81 33.31
CA ARG A 407 9.25 37.23 31.93
C ARG A 407 10.35 37.06 30.89
N GLU A 408 10.17 36.06 30.01
CA GLU A 408 9.74 36.30 28.62
C GLU A 408 9.41 34.98 27.91
N THR A 409 8.10 34.75 27.75
CA THR A 409 7.51 33.87 26.72
C THR A 409 6.73 34.77 25.76
N ARG A 410 7.16 34.82 24.50
CA ARG A 410 6.34 35.19 23.33
C ARG A 410 6.81 34.30 22.17
N VAL A 411 5.99 33.33 21.78
CA VAL A 411 5.06 33.40 20.62
C VAL A 411 5.82 33.63 19.32
N ILE A 412 6.10 32.52 18.62
CA ILE A 412 6.07 32.47 17.15
C ILE A 412 5.21 31.25 16.80
N VAL A 413 3.98 31.55 16.40
CA VAL A 413 3.04 30.69 15.69
C VAL A 413 2.92 31.30 14.29
N GLU A 414 2.72 30.44 13.28
CA GLU A 414 2.49 30.70 11.84
C GLU A 414 3.73 30.81 10.94
N THR A 415 3.94 29.77 10.13
CA THR A 415 3.69 29.79 8.67
C THR A 415 4.14 28.49 8.01
N VAL A 416 3.30 27.45 7.96
CA VAL A 416 3.27 26.47 6.85
C VAL A 416 1.87 25.86 6.81
N GLY A 417 1.12 26.09 5.73
CA GLY A 417 -0.18 25.43 5.54
C GLY A 417 -1.13 26.09 4.56
N ALA A 418 -0.65 26.50 3.38
CA ALA A 418 -1.53 26.79 2.25
C ALA A 418 -0.98 26.01 1.05
N ASN A 419 -1.60 24.87 0.74
CA ASN A 419 -1.62 24.19 -0.56
C ASN A 419 -2.56 22.99 -0.45
N GLU A 420 -3.87 23.26 -0.35
CA GLU A 420 -4.90 22.30 -0.77
C GLU A 420 -5.45 22.79 -2.11
N THR A 421 -4.95 22.16 -3.17
CA THR A 421 -5.53 22.22 -4.50
C THR A 421 -6.78 21.35 -4.55
N THR A 422 -7.89 22.03 -4.79
CA THR A 422 -9.11 21.65 -5.49
C THR A 422 -9.09 20.28 -6.18
N ILE A 423 -9.96 19.36 -5.73
CA ILE A 423 -10.48 18.27 -6.56
C ILE A 423 -11.93 18.62 -6.91
N LYS A 424 -12.17 18.86 -8.20
CA LYS A 424 -13.50 18.81 -8.84
C LYS A 424 -13.66 17.44 -9.49
N SER A 425 -14.68 16.70 -9.08
CA SER A 425 -15.52 15.83 -9.91
C SER A 425 -16.70 15.38 -9.05
#